data_AF-X5UJN6-F1
#
_entry.id   AF-X5UJN6-F1
#
_cell.length_a   1.000
_cell.length_b   1.000
_cell.length_c   1.000
_cell.angle_alpha   90.00
_cell.angle_beta   90.00
_cell.angle_gamma   90.00
#
_symmetry.space_group_name_H-M   'P 1'
#
loop_
_entity.id
_entity.type
_entity.pdbx_description
1 polymer ?
#
loop_
_entity_poly.entity_id
_entity_poly.type
_entity_poly.pdbx_seq_one_letter_code
_entity_poly.pdbx_strand_id
1 'polypeptide(L)'
;MAEANNQPSPDDPERTPRENKRPDFQWSFQDDQAEDLGRATRAYVVECKRLGQAIGTWALNANYVAHGVNRFVDQSHLYGKDDIGGAMIGYVQSMDVHPIWSEVTQQLAQAGLTALPKPGPFSGSSVLHFASHDLTRLGAVSPFELHHFWVDLRSST
;
A
#
# COMPACT_ATOMS: atom_id res chain seq x y z
N MET A 1 -22.31 -6.65 -11.05
CA MET A 1 -21.58 -5.78 -10.12
C MET A 1 -20.14 -6.26 -10.11
N ALA A 2 -19.17 -5.37 -10.30
CA ALA A 2 -17.77 -5.74 -10.08
C ALA A 2 -17.61 -6.08 -8.59
N GLU A 3 -17.14 -7.29 -8.28
CA GLU A 3 -16.71 -7.60 -6.92
C GLU A 3 -15.57 -6.64 -6.55
N ALA A 4 -15.48 -6.22 -5.29
CA ALA A 4 -14.45 -5.29 -4.82
C ALA A 4 -13.06 -5.97 -4.69
N ASN A 5 -12.75 -6.92 -5.58
CA ASN A 5 -11.49 -7.62 -5.64
C ASN A 5 -10.50 -6.86 -6.54
N ASN A 6 -9.24 -7.30 -6.55
CA ASN A 6 -8.21 -6.75 -7.43
C ASN A 6 -8.64 -6.87 -8.90
N GLN A 7 -8.37 -5.84 -9.68
CA GLN A 7 -8.88 -5.73 -11.05
C GLN A 7 -8.15 -6.67 -12.02
N PRO A 8 -8.87 -7.29 -12.96
CA PRO A 8 -8.25 -8.06 -14.03
C PRO A 8 -7.34 -7.17 -14.87
N SER A 9 -6.32 -7.77 -15.48
CA SER A 9 -5.41 -7.08 -16.40
C SER A 9 -5.63 -7.61 -17.81
N PRO A 10 -5.64 -6.77 -18.86
CA PRO A 10 -5.67 -7.23 -20.24
C PRO A 10 -4.50 -8.16 -20.59
N ASP A 11 -3.39 -8.06 -19.86
CA ASP A 11 -2.20 -8.89 -20.07
C ASP A 11 -2.27 -10.25 -19.38
N ASP A 12 -3.30 -10.51 -18.56
CA ASP A 12 -3.47 -11.81 -17.95
C ASP A 12 -4.08 -12.79 -18.96
N PRO A 13 -3.37 -13.89 -19.32
CA PRO A 13 -3.86 -14.83 -20.33
C PRO A 13 -5.12 -15.58 -19.86
N GLU A 14 -5.26 -15.75 -18.55
CA GLU A 14 -6.39 -16.38 -17.87
C GLU A 14 -6.57 -15.70 -16.51
N ARG A 15 -7.72 -15.94 -15.86
CA ARG A 15 -8.00 -15.43 -14.52
C ARG A 15 -6.92 -15.85 -13.53
N THR A 16 -6.30 -14.88 -12.88
CA THR A 16 -5.18 -15.08 -11.97
C THR A 16 -5.63 -15.13 -10.50
N PRO A 17 -4.89 -15.81 -9.59
CA PRO A 17 -5.24 -15.85 -8.16
C PRO A 17 -5.32 -14.48 -7.48
N ARG A 18 -4.61 -13.46 -8.01
CA ARG A 18 -4.67 -12.08 -7.50
C ARG A 18 -6.06 -11.46 -7.63
N GLU A 19 -6.84 -11.84 -8.65
CA GLU A 19 -8.20 -11.32 -8.88
C GLU A 19 -9.22 -11.80 -7.83
N ASN A 20 -8.83 -12.73 -6.96
CA ASN A 20 -9.63 -13.16 -5.80
C ASN A 20 -9.22 -12.42 -4.51
N LYS A 21 -8.18 -11.57 -4.57
CA LYS A 21 -7.72 -10.80 -3.42
C LYS A 21 -8.56 -9.55 -3.28
N ARG A 22 -8.91 -9.22 -2.04
CA ARG A 22 -9.74 -8.06 -1.71
C ARG A 22 -8.89 -7.05 -0.95
N PRO A 23 -8.59 -5.88 -1.55
CA PRO A 23 -7.94 -4.80 -0.82
C PRO A 23 -8.87 -4.24 0.26
N ASP A 24 -8.28 -3.58 1.25
CA ASP A 24 -9.05 -2.92 2.32
C ASP A 24 -9.99 -1.82 1.75
N PHE A 25 -9.50 -1.07 0.76
CA PHE A 25 -10.31 -0.16 -0.05
C PHE A 25 -9.78 -0.08 -1.48
N GLN A 26 -10.70 0.07 -2.42
CA GLN A 26 -10.37 0.33 -3.82
C GLN A 26 -11.38 1.31 -4.38
N TRP A 27 -10.87 2.33 -5.07
CA TRP A 27 -11.67 3.22 -5.89
C TRP A 27 -11.23 3.07 -7.34
N SER A 28 -12.18 3.06 -8.26
CA SER A 28 -11.92 2.97 -9.69
C SER A 28 -12.74 4.00 -10.46
N PHE A 29 -12.18 4.48 -11.56
CA PHE A 29 -12.85 5.40 -12.47
C PHE A 29 -12.49 5.06 -13.92
N GLN A 30 -13.27 5.59 -14.85
CA GLN A 30 -13.00 5.49 -16.28
C GLN A 30 -12.22 6.73 -16.73
N ASP A 31 -11.05 6.53 -17.30
CA ASP A 31 -10.22 7.55 -17.90
C ASP A 31 -10.63 7.75 -19.37
N ASP A 32 -11.44 8.80 -19.60
CA ASP A 32 -11.92 9.16 -20.94
C ASP A 32 -10.80 9.66 -21.87
N GLN A 33 -9.58 9.87 -21.35
CA GLN A 33 -8.41 10.28 -22.10
C GLN A 33 -7.41 9.15 -22.32
N ALA A 34 -7.75 7.91 -21.93
CA ALA A 34 -6.89 6.77 -22.12
C ALA A 34 -6.65 6.48 -23.62
N GLU A 35 -5.38 6.36 -24.00
CA GLU A 35 -4.99 5.98 -25.37
C GLU A 35 -5.39 4.53 -25.70
N ASP A 36 -5.36 3.64 -24.70
CA ASP A 36 -5.80 2.25 -24.80
C ASP A 36 -7.12 2.06 -24.04
N LEU A 37 -8.22 1.85 -24.78
CA LEU A 37 -9.54 1.63 -24.21
C LEU A 37 -9.62 0.36 -23.35
N GLY A 38 -8.78 -0.65 -23.60
CA GLY A 38 -8.67 -1.85 -22.77
C GLY A 38 -8.09 -1.56 -21.38
N ARG A 39 -7.45 -0.40 -21.19
CA ARG A 39 -6.82 0.07 -19.95
C ARG A 39 -7.40 1.38 -19.44
N ALA A 40 -8.57 1.77 -19.95
CA ALA A 40 -9.23 3.01 -19.58
C ALA A 40 -9.79 2.95 -18.15
N THR A 41 -10.03 1.77 -17.57
CA THR A 41 -10.36 1.67 -16.15
C THR A 41 -9.09 1.82 -15.32
N ARG A 42 -9.05 2.83 -14.46
CA ARG A 42 -7.98 3.08 -13.48
C ARG A 42 -8.43 2.69 -12.09
N ALA A 43 -7.52 2.20 -11.27
CA ALA A 43 -7.79 1.88 -9.88
C ALA A 43 -6.77 2.53 -8.94
N TYR A 44 -7.24 2.97 -7.78
CA TYR A 44 -6.40 3.39 -6.68
C TYR A 44 -6.70 2.50 -5.47
N VAL A 45 -5.72 1.65 -5.14
CA VAL A 45 -5.84 0.67 -4.06
C VAL A 45 -5.25 1.24 -2.78
N VAL A 46 -5.99 1.06 -1.68
CA VAL A 46 -5.58 1.48 -0.35
C VAL A 46 -5.59 0.27 0.57
N GLU A 47 -4.48 0.08 1.29
CA GLU A 47 -4.33 -0.91 2.34
C GLU A 47 -4.12 -0.23 3.69
N CYS A 48 -4.70 -0.79 4.74
CA CYS A 48 -4.75 -0.19 6.06
C CYS A 48 -4.18 -1.15 7.10
N LYS A 49 -3.25 -0.68 7.93
CA LYS A 49 -2.65 -1.50 9.00
C LYS A 49 -2.41 -0.66 10.26
N ARG A 50 -2.40 -1.32 11.40
CA ARG A 50 -2.05 -0.72 12.69
C ARG A 50 -0.53 -0.64 12.80
N LEU A 51 -0.04 0.38 13.50
CA LEU A 51 1.37 0.64 13.77
C LEU A 51 1.57 0.91 15.26
N GLY A 52 2.68 0.41 15.81
CA GLY A 52 3.00 0.54 17.23
C GLY A 52 3.54 -0.74 17.85
N GLN A 53 3.47 -0.81 19.19
CA GLN A 53 3.95 -1.94 19.96
C GLN A 53 3.18 -3.21 19.60
N ALA A 54 3.86 -4.35 19.67
CA ALA A 54 3.22 -5.65 19.46
C ALA A 54 2.07 -5.88 20.45
N ILE A 55 1.02 -6.57 19.99
CA ILE A 55 -0.13 -6.95 20.82
C ILE A 55 -0.18 -8.49 20.86
N GLY A 56 0.22 -9.05 22.00
CA GLY A 56 0.41 -10.50 22.12
C GLY A 56 1.49 -10.97 21.14
N THR A 57 1.15 -11.93 20.27
CA THR A 57 2.05 -12.43 19.21
C THR A 57 2.05 -11.57 17.95
N TRP A 58 1.21 -10.54 17.88
CA TRP A 58 1.01 -9.74 16.68
C TRP A 58 1.98 -8.56 16.62
N ALA A 59 3.07 -8.70 15.85
CA ALA A 59 4.02 -7.62 15.59
C ALA A 59 3.47 -6.63 14.56
N LEU A 60 2.89 -5.50 15.01
CA LEU A 60 2.16 -4.56 14.15
C LEU A 60 3.01 -4.02 12.99
N ASN A 61 4.23 -3.58 13.27
CA ASN A 61 5.11 -2.96 12.28
C ASN A 61 5.62 -3.97 11.22
N ALA A 62 5.86 -5.23 11.62
CA ALA A 62 6.17 -6.31 10.67
C ALA A 62 4.96 -6.66 9.80
N ASN A 63 3.76 -6.71 10.39
CA ASN A 63 2.52 -6.95 9.65
C ASN A 63 2.20 -5.83 8.64
N TYR A 64 2.56 -4.57 8.94
CA TYR A 64 2.43 -3.45 8.01
C TYR A 64 3.19 -3.71 6.70
N VAL A 65 4.37 -4.31 6.78
CA VAL A 65 5.19 -4.66 5.61
C VAL A 65 4.68 -5.96 4.98
N ALA A 66 4.68 -7.06 5.72
CA ALA A 66 4.42 -8.40 5.18
C ALA A 66 3.00 -8.56 4.61
N HIS A 67 2.01 -7.89 5.20
CA HIS A 67 0.61 -7.99 4.80
C HIS A 67 0.01 -6.65 4.34
N GLY A 68 0.82 -5.62 4.15
CA GLY A 68 0.42 -4.35 3.57
C GLY A 68 1.28 -4.03 2.35
N VAL A 69 2.46 -3.46 2.56
CA VAL A 69 3.38 -3.04 1.49
C VAL A 69 3.66 -4.17 0.50
N ASN A 70 3.94 -5.38 1.00
CA ASN A 70 4.27 -6.51 0.14
C ASN A 70 3.13 -6.91 -0.82
N ARG A 71 1.87 -6.60 -0.51
CA ARG A 71 0.72 -6.90 -1.40
C ARG A 71 0.75 -6.09 -2.70
N PHE A 72 1.50 -4.99 -2.75
CA PHE A 72 1.70 -4.21 -3.96
C PHE A 72 2.82 -4.76 -4.87
N VAL A 73 3.66 -5.68 -4.37
CA VAL A 73 4.84 -6.19 -5.09
C VAL A 73 4.73 -7.70 -5.34
N ASP A 74 4.18 -8.44 -4.39
CA ASP A 74 4.02 -9.89 -4.45
C ASP A 74 3.07 -10.31 -5.59
N GLN A 75 3.52 -11.21 -6.45
CA GLN A 75 2.78 -11.64 -7.63
C GLN A 75 1.41 -12.28 -7.33
N SER A 76 1.20 -12.81 -6.12
CA SER A 76 -0.09 -13.39 -5.73
C SER A 76 -1.13 -12.34 -5.33
N HIS A 77 -0.72 -11.09 -5.12
CA HIS A 77 -1.60 -9.96 -4.81
C HIS A 77 -1.51 -8.87 -5.88
N LEU A 78 -0.32 -8.31 -6.11
CA LEU A 78 0.02 -7.33 -7.13
C LEU A 78 -1.07 -6.26 -7.30
N TYR A 79 -1.41 -5.59 -6.20
CA TYR A 79 -2.44 -4.55 -6.19
C TYR A 79 -2.06 -3.38 -7.10
N GLY A 80 -3.02 -2.92 -7.90
CA GLY A 80 -2.81 -1.86 -8.88
C GLY A 80 -1.79 -2.25 -9.94
N LYS A 81 -1.83 -3.50 -10.44
CA LYS A 81 -0.88 -4.05 -11.43
C LYS A 81 -0.64 -3.10 -12.62
N ASP A 82 -1.72 -2.51 -13.13
CA ASP A 82 -1.70 -1.63 -14.30
C ASP A 82 -1.74 -0.13 -13.96
N ASP A 83 -1.68 0.20 -12.67
CA ASP A 83 -1.72 1.58 -12.16
C ASP A 83 -0.35 2.03 -11.68
N ILE A 84 -0.14 3.34 -11.63
CA ILE A 84 1.14 3.97 -11.27
C ILE A 84 1.34 4.13 -9.76
N GLY A 85 0.28 4.01 -8.96
CA GLY A 85 0.37 4.24 -7.53
C GLY A 85 -0.81 3.71 -6.71
N GLY A 86 -0.65 3.79 -5.40
CA GLY A 86 -1.62 3.37 -4.39
C GLY A 86 -1.24 3.92 -3.02
N ALA A 87 -1.95 3.51 -1.97
CA ALA A 87 -1.64 4.00 -0.62
C ALA A 87 -1.62 2.91 0.45
N MET A 88 -0.78 3.15 1.45
CA MET A 88 -0.80 2.50 2.74
C MET A 88 -1.21 3.51 3.82
N ILE A 89 -2.26 3.19 4.58
CA ILE A 89 -2.64 3.91 5.78
C ILE A 89 -2.13 3.17 7.01
N GLY A 90 -1.31 3.86 7.81
CA GLY A 90 -0.77 3.35 9.06
C GLY A 90 -1.40 4.04 10.26
N TYR A 91 -2.16 3.31 11.08
CA TYR A 91 -2.74 3.87 12.31
C TYR A 91 -1.76 3.72 13.47
N VAL A 92 -1.11 4.81 13.87
CA VAL A 92 -0.11 4.85 14.96
C VAL A 92 -0.82 4.90 16.30
N GLN A 93 -0.59 3.89 17.15
CA GLN A 93 -1.40 3.67 18.35
C GLN A 93 -0.64 3.64 19.68
N SER A 94 0.65 3.31 19.69
CA SER A 94 1.38 3.10 20.96
C SER A 94 2.88 3.37 20.90
N MET A 95 3.41 3.82 19.77
CA MET A 95 4.84 4.17 19.62
C MET A 95 4.98 5.49 18.88
N ASP A 96 6.13 6.14 19.09
CA ASP A 96 6.52 7.29 18.27
C ASP A 96 6.80 6.86 16.83
N VAL A 97 6.53 7.79 15.90
CA VAL A 97 6.72 7.60 14.46
C VAL A 97 8.14 7.18 14.11
N HIS A 98 9.16 7.72 14.78
CA HIS A 98 10.54 7.44 14.45
C HIS A 98 10.96 5.98 14.76
N PRO A 99 10.71 5.43 15.96
CA PRO A 99 10.87 4.00 16.24
C PRO A 99 10.07 3.10 15.27
N ILE A 100 8.81 3.43 14.99
CA ILE A 100 8.00 2.67 14.01
C ILE A 100 8.68 2.66 12.64
N TRP A 101 9.15 3.81 12.17
CA TRP A 101 9.85 3.91 10.90
C TRP A 101 11.14 3.11 10.86
N SER A 102 11.90 3.07 11.94
CA SER A 102 13.10 2.24 12.02
C SER A 102 12.76 0.75 11.89
N GLU A 103 11.73 0.28 12.60
CA GLU A 103 11.28 -1.11 12.52
C GLU A 103 10.70 -1.45 11.14
N VAL A 104 9.82 -0.61 10.59
CA VAL A 104 9.26 -0.80 9.25
C VAL A 104 10.37 -0.85 8.19
N THR A 105 11.38 0.03 8.29
CA THR A 105 12.52 0.03 7.36
C THR A 105 13.35 -1.26 7.47
N GLN A 106 13.56 -1.76 8.70
CA GLN A 106 14.22 -3.06 8.90
C GLN A 106 13.43 -4.21 8.26
N GLN A 107 12.11 -4.21 8.42
CA GLN A 107 11.22 -5.22 7.85
C GLN A 107 11.18 -5.15 6.31
N LEU A 108 11.20 -3.94 5.72
CA LEU A 108 11.34 -3.75 4.27
C LEU A 108 12.65 -4.33 3.75
N ALA A 109 13.76 -4.07 4.43
CA ALA A 109 15.06 -4.62 4.06
C ALA A 109 15.09 -6.16 4.13
N GLN A 110 14.48 -6.74 5.16
CA GLN A 110 14.34 -8.21 5.30
C GLN A 110 13.48 -8.81 4.19
N ALA A 111 12.49 -8.07 3.69
CA ALA A 111 11.66 -8.46 2.55
C ALA A 111 12.32 -8.18 1.19
N GLY A 112 13.53 -7.62 1.15
CA GLY A 112 14.21 -7.26 -0.10
C GLY A 112 13.59 -6.08 -0.84
N LEU A 113 12.84 -5.21 -0.14
CA LEU A 113 12.17 -4.04 -0.69
C LEU A 113 13.00 -2.77 -0.49
N THR A 114 12.74 -1.76 -1.32
CA THR A 114 13.33 -0.42 -1.17
C THR A 114 13.06 0.14 0.23
N ALA A 115 13.99 0.94 0.75
CA ALA A 115 13.80 1.60 2.04
C ALA A 115 12.75 2.71 1.92
N LEU A 116 11.83 2.76 2.88
CA LEU A 116 10.84 3.83 3.01
C LEU A 116 11.51 5.13 3.46
N PRO A 117 11.39 6.26 2.71
CA PRO A 117 11.80 7.56 3.21
C PRO A 117 11.11 7.89 4.53
N LYS A 118 11.83 8.57 5.45
CA LYS A 118 11.29 8.89 6.78
C LYS A 118 10.00 9.73 6.65
N PRO A 119 8.86 9.26 7.19
CA PRO A 119 7.62 10.04 7.16
C PRO A 119 7.78 11.37 7.88
N GLY A 120 7.49 12.46 7.16
CA GLY A 120 7.49 13.83 7.67
C GLY A 120 6.08 14.30 8.00
N PRO A 121 5.90 15.35 8.82
CA PRO A 121 4.58 15.91 9.09
C PRO A 121 3.90 16.38 7.80
N PHE A 122 2.61 16.12 7.67
CA PHE A 122 1.81 16.60 6.53
C PHE A 122 1.34 18.03 6.78
N SER A 123 1.49 18.90 5.78
CA SER A 123 1.12 20.31 5.92
C SER A 123 -0.36 20.47 6.30
N GLY A 124 -0.63 21.28 7.33
CA GLY A 124 -1.98 21.50 7.82
C GLY A 124 -2.54 20.41 8.74
N SER A 125 -1.74 19.41 9.14
CA SER A 125 -2.15 18.40 10.12
C SER A 125 -1.05 18.10 11.14
N SER A 126 -1.43 18.12 12.42
CA SER A 126 -0.53 17.76 13.52
C SER A 126 -0.43 16.26 13.78
N VAL A 127 -1.32 15.46 13.18
CA VAL A 127 -1.43 14.01 13.42
C VAL A 127 -1.10 13.18 12.20
N LEU A 128 -0.95 13.79 11.02
CA LEU A 128 -0.63 13.08 9.79
C LEU A 128 0.85 13.19 9.48
N HIS A 129 1.46 12.04 9.17
CA HIS A 129 2.78 11.94 8.60
C HIS A 129 2.70 11.31 7.20
N PHE A 130 3.56 11.77 6.30
CA PHE A 130 3.56 11.35 4.91
C PHE A 130 4.96 10.98 4.43
N ALA A 131 5.02 9.93 3.61
CA ALA A 131 6.17 9.60 2.77
C ALA A 131 5.67 9.03 1.44
N SER A 132 6.43 9.29 0.37
CA SER A 132 6.27 8.60 -0.91
C SER A 132 7.37 7.53 -1.04
N HIS A 133 7.00 6.35 -1.54
CA HIS A 133 7.87 5.18 -1.58
C HIS A 133 7.85 4.54 -2.96
N ASP A 134 8.99 4.61 -3.66
CA ASP A 134 9.15 4.01 -4.98
C ASP A 134 9.44 2.51 -4.86
N LEU A 135 8.48 1.72 -5.35
CA LEU A 135 8.57 0.26 -5.41
C LEU A 135 8.92 -0.20 -6.82
N THR A 136 9.87 -1.13 -6.92
CA THR A 136 10.13 -1.87 -8.16
C THR A 136 9.25 -3.11 -8.19
N ARG A 137 8.49 -3.30 -9.27
CA ARG A 137 7.56 -4.43 -9.42
C ARG A 137 7.91 -5.27 -10.65
N LEU A 138 7.90 -6.59 -10.50
CA LEU A 138 8.08 -7.53 -11.60
C LEU A 138 6.72 -7.94 -12.17
N GLY A 139 6.50 -7.72 -13.46
CA GLY A 139 5.24 -8.10 -14.13
C GLY A 139 4.07 -7.14 -13.88
N ALA A 140 4.36 -5.90 -13.51
CA ALA A 140 3.42 -4.79 -13.33
C ALA A 140 4.07 -3.47 -13.74
N VAL A 141 3.28 -2.39 -13.83
CA VAL A 141 3.78 -1.03 -14.05
C VAL A 141 4.82 -0.67 -12.98
N SER A 142 5.97 -0.13 -13.38
CA SER A 142 7.07 0.19 -12.47
C SER A 142 7.87 1.39 -13.02
N PRO A 143 8.37 2.32 -12.17
CA PRO A 143 8.23 2.37 -10.71
C PRO A 143 6.78 2.59 -10.27
N PHE A 144 6.44 2.04 -9.10
CA PHE A 144 5.13 2.22 -8.49
C PHE A 144 5.26 3.11 -7.26
N GLU A 145 4.48 4.18 -7.24
CA GLU A 145 4.50 5.16 -6.15
C GLU A 145 3.50 4.74 -5.07
N LEU A 146 4.02 4.19 -3.95
CA LEU A 146 3.20 3.87 -2.80
C LEU A 146 3.22 5.04 -1.80
N HIS A 147 2.07 5.66 -1.59
CA HIS A 147 1.91 6.74 -0.62
C HIS A 147 1.65 6.21 0.78
N HIS A 148 2.51 6.56 1.73
CA HIS A 148 2.36 6.17 3.13
C HIS A 148 1.76 7.34 3.92
N PHE A 149 0.53 7.18 4.40
CA PHE A 149 -0.11 8.11 5.32
C PHE A 149 -0.17 7.49 6.71
N TRP A 150 0.60 8.02 7.66
CA TRP A 150 0.57 7.56 9.04
C TRP A 150 -0.23 8.53 9.90
N VAL A 151 -1.31 8.03 10.49
CA VAL A 151 -2.24 8.79 11.31
C VAL A 151 -1.95 8.51 12.77
N ASP A 152 -1.50 9.52 13.51
CA ASP A 152 -1.27 9.45 14.95
C ASP A 152 -2.59 9.52 15.73
N LEU A 153 -3.00 8.38 16.28
CA LEU A 153 -4.23 8.25 17.05
C LEU A 153 -3.98 8.32 18.56
N ARG A 154 -2.73 8.48 19.01
CA ARG A 154 -2.37 8.45 20.44
C ARG A 154 -2.89 9.65 21.23
N SER A 155 -3.22 10.73 20.54
CA SER A 155 -3.76 11.97 21.09
C SER A 155 -5.30 12.09 20.99
N SER A 156 -5.98 11.02 20.54
CA SER A 156 -7.45 11.00 20.34
C SER A 156 -8.23 10.43 21.53
N THR A 157 -7.69 10.50 22.75
CA THR A 157 -8.37 10.12 24.01
C THR A 157 -8.39 11.25 25.02
#